data_AF-A0A2W7MWU3-F1
#
_entry.id   AF-A0A2W7MWU3-F1
#
_cell.length_a   1.000
_cell.length_b   1.000
_cell.length_c   1.000
_cell.angle_alpha   90.00
_cell.angle_beta   90.00
_cell.angle_gamma   90.00
#
_symmetry.space_group_name_H-M   'P 1'
#
loop_
_entity.id
_entity.type
_entity.pdbx_description
1 polymer ?
#
loop_
_entity_poly.entity_id
_entity_poly.type
_entity_poly.pdbx_seq_one_letter_code
_entity_poly.pdbx_strand_id
1 'polypeptide(L)'
;MFGKVNKHKIREFLDGHEELKELRRVRLRDFLTGEIFTRPIFSKHVGYLLFIIFLAFCYIANHYKVEELVTRLAVVNKELKELRSEAITTSSQLMNISKQSEVLRRIREEGIDLEPLREPPRILDVD
;
A
#
# COMPACT_ATOMS: atom_id res chain seq x y z
N MET A 1 -49.65 34.74 -11.40
CA MET A 1 -49.51 33.92 -12.62
C MET A 1 -48.96 32.55 -12.23
N PHE A 2 -49.82 31.53 -12.13
CA PHE A 2 -49.37 30.16 -11.83
C PHE A 2 -48.80 29.53 -13.10
N GLY A 3 -47.50 29.23 -13.08
CA GLY A 3 -46.77 28.62 -14.20
C GLY A 3 -47.36 27.25 -14.54
N LYS A 4 -47.63 27.02 -15.84
CA LYS A 4 -48.13 25.74 -16.35
C LYS A 4 -47.14 24.63 -15.99
N VAL A 5 -47.53 23.74 -15.10
CA VAL A 5 -46.72 22.56 -14.74
C VAL A 5 -46.69 21.59 -15.92
N ASN A 6 -45.48 21.23 -16.34
CA ASN A 6 -45.25 20.36 -17.50
C ASN A 6 -45.66 18.90 -17.18
N LYS A 7 -46.71 18.40 -17.84
CA LYS A 7 -47.25 17.03 -17.68
C LYS A 7 -46.21 15.93 -17.88
N HIS A 8 -45.13 16.17 -18.63
CA HIS A 8 -44.09 15.16 -18.86
C HIS A 8 -43.25 14.94 -17.59
N LYS A 9 -42.82 16.02 -16.95
CA LYS A 9 -42.05 15.98 -15.70
C LYS A 9 -42.84 15.39 -14.54
N ILE A 10 -44.16 15.63 -14.50
CA ILE A 10 -45.06 15.00 -13.51
C ILE A 10 -45.12 13.48 -13.73
N ARG A 11 -45.10 13.02 -14.99
CA ARG A 11 -45.21 11.59 -15.33
C ARG A 11 -43.95 10.82 -14.93
N GLU A 12 -42.76 11.36 -15.21
CA GLU A 12 -41.48 10.79 -14.74
C GLU A 12 -41.39 10.76 -13.20
N PHE A 13 -41.91 11.80 -12.53
CA PHE A 13 -41.93 11.86 -11.06
C PHE A 13 -42.86 10.81 -10.44
N LEU A 14 -44.02 10.56 -11.07
CA LEU A 14 -44.97 9.53 -10.63
C LEU A 14 -44.46 8.11 -10.89
N ASP A 15 -43.79 7.89 -12.04
CA ASP A 15 -43.18 6.60 -12.43
C ASP A 15 -42.06 6.20 -11.45
N GLY A 16 -41.19 7.15 -11.08
CA GLY A 16 -40.11 6.90 -10.12
C GLY A 16 -40.60 6.51 -8.71
N HIS A 17 -41.73 7.04 -8.24
CA HIS A 17 -42.31 6.61 -6.95
C HIS A 17 -42.85 5.17 -6.99
N GLU A 18 -43.29 4.71 -8.15
CA GLU A 18 -43.77 3.35 -8.38
C GLU A 18 -42.59 2.37 -8.46
N GLU A 19 -41.51 2.73 -9.17
CA GLU A 19 -40.26 1.97 -9.22
C GLU A 19 -39.62 1.81 -7.82
N LEU A 20 -39.57 2.88 -7.01
CA LEU A 20 -39.05 2.83 -5.63
C LEU A 20 -39.90 1.94 -4.70
N LYS A 21 -41.22 1.92 -4.89
CA LYS A 21 -42.13 1.08 -4.11
C LYS A 21 -42.00 -0.40 -4.48
N GLU A 22 -41.76 -0.70 -5.76
CA GLU A 22 -41.41 -2.04 -6.24
C GLU A 22 -40.04 -2.50 -5.70
N LEU A 23 -39.04 -1.61 -5.67
CA LEU A 23 -37.73 -1.88 -5.05
C LEU A 23 -37.84 -2.18 -3.55
N ARG A 24 -38.68 -1.44 -2.81
CA ARG A 24 -38.94 -1.67 -1.38
C ARG A 24 -39.60 -3.03 -1.11
N ARG A 25 -40.31 -3.59 -2.10
CA ARG A 25 -41.01 -4.88 -1.97
C ARG A 25 -40.09 -6.08 -2.25
N VAL A 26 -38.85 -5.85 -2.68
CA VAL A 26 -37.87 -6.91 -2.95
C VAL A 26 -37.44 -7.55 -1.62
N ARG A 27 -37.79 -8.82 -1.44
CA ARG A 27 -37.39 -9.62 -0.28
C ARG A 27 -36.19 -10.49 -0.65
N LEU A 28 -35.30 -10.74 0.31
CA LEU A 28 -34.10 -11.58 0.10
C LEU A 28 -34.44 -13.00 -0.38
N ARG A 29 -35.60 -13.55 0.01
CA ARG A 29 -36.09 -14.84 -0.50
C ARG A 29 -36.37 -14.82 -2.00
N ASP A 30 -36.93 -13.72 -2.48
CA ASP A 30 -37.29 -13.57 -3.90
C ASP A 30 -36.01 -13.43 -4.76
N PHE A 31 -34.90 -12.91 -4.19
CA PHE A 31 -33.56 -12.91 -4.79
C PHE A 31 -32.96 -14.32 -4.91
N LEU A 32 -33.04 -15.12 -3.84
CA LEU A 32 -32.50 -16.49 -3.81
C LEU A 32 -33.29 -17.47 -4.69
N THR A 33 -34.61 -17.27 -4.81
CA THR A 33 -35.48 -18.12 -5.65
C THR A 33 -35.40 -17.76 -7.14
N GLY A 34 -34.75 -16.65 -7.52
CA GLY A 34 -34.60 -16.24 -8.91
C GLY A 34 -35.83 -15.57 -9.54
N GLU A 35 -36.90 -15.34 -8.78
CA GLU A 35 -38.08 -14.60 -9.25
C GLU A 35 -37.79 -13.13 -9.58
N ILE A 36 -36.64 -12.60 -9.15
CA ILE A 36 -36.19 -11.26 -9.52
C ILE A 36 -35.93 -11.09 -11.03
N PHE A 37 -35.56 -12.17 -11.75
CA PHE A 37 -35.24 -12.11 -13.18
C PHE A 37 -36.49 -11.91 -14.05
N THR A 38 -37.66 -12.34 -13.58
CA THR A 38 -38.93 -12.28 -14.30
C THR A 38 -39.61 -10.91 -14.23
N ARG A 39 -39.09 -9.97 -13.42
CA ARG A 39 -39.72 -8.66 -13.21
C ARG A 39 -39.35 -7.67 -14.33
N PRO A 40 -40.30 -6.83 -14.77
CA PRO A 40 -40.11 -5.88 -15.88
C PRO A 40 -39.02 -4.83 -15.56
N ILE A 41 -38.85 -4.46 -14.29
CA ILE A 41 -37.81 -3.53 -13.83
C ILE A 41 -36.40 -4.08 -14.07
N PHE A 42 -36.17 -5.38 -13.84
CA PHE A 42 -34.87 -6.02 -14.03
C PHE A 42 -34.56 -6.24 -15.52
N SER A 43 -35.57 -6.59 -16.32
CA SER A 43 -35.43 -6.75 -17.76
C SER A 43 -34.96 -5.46 -18.45
N LYS A 44 -35.42 -4.29 -17.96
CA LYS A 44 -35.01 -2.96 -18.48
C LYS A 44 -33.56 -2.57 -18.13
N HIS A 45 -33.01 -3.10 -17.04
CA HIS A 45 -31.69 -2.73 -16.49
C HIS A 45 -30.64 -3.86 -16.52
N VAL A 46 -30.92 -4.96 -17.22
CA VAL A 46 -30.03 -6.13 -17.28
C VAL A 46 -28.61 -5.80 -17.78
N GLY A 47 -28.48 -4.89 -18.75
CA GLY A 47 -27.17 -4.45 -19.25
C GLY A 47 -26.30 -3.76 -18.19
N TYR A 48 -26.92 -2.99 -17.29
CA TYR A 48 -26.22 -2.36 -16.18
C TYR A 48 -25.78 -3.38 -15.12
N LEU A 49 -26.61 -4.38 -14.84
CA LEU A 49 -26.25 -5.47 -13.93
C LEU A 49 -25.06 -6.29 -14.46
N LEU A 50 -25.06 -6.62 -15.76
CA LEU A 50 -23.94 -7.31 -16.41
C LEU A 50 -22.65 -6.48 -16.35
N PHE A 51 -22.75 -5.16 -16.50
CA PHE A 51 -21.60 -4.27 -16.35
C PHE A 51 -21.01 -4.31 -14.93
N ILE A 52 -21.84 -4.31 -13.89
CA ILE A 52 -21.37 -4.45 -12.49
C ILE A 52 -20.70 -5.81 -12.28
N ILE A 53 -21.29 -6.89 -12.78
CA ILE A 53 -20.73 -8.24 -12.67
C ILE A 53 -19.37 -8.31 -13.38
N PHE A 54 -19.25 -7.71 -14.57
CA PHE A 54 -17.97 -7.60 -15.28
C PHE A 54 -16.91 -6.83 -14.47
N LEU A 55 -17.29 -5.71 -13.84
CA LEU A 55 -16.40 -4.97 -12.94
C LEU A 55 -16.01 -5.79 -11.71
N ALA A 56 -16.93 -6.59 -11.16
CA ALA A 56 -16.64 -7.49 -10.05
C ALA A 56 -15.60 -8.56 -10.44
N PHE A 57 -15.72 -9.14 -11.64
CA PHE A 57 -14.69 -10.04 -12.17
C PHE A 57 -13.33 -9.33 -12.35
N CYS A 58 -13.33 -8.11 -12.90
CA CYS A 58 -12.11 -7.30 -13.00
C CYS A 58 -11.50 -7.01 -11.63
N TYR A 59 -12.33 -6.75 -10.61
CA TYR A 59 -11.89 -6.52 -9.24
C TYR A 59 -11.24 -7.76 -8.64
N ILE A 60 -11.88 -8.93 -8.75
CA ILE A 60 -11.33 -10.20 -8.27
C ILE A 60 -9.99 -10.50 -8.95
N ALA A 61 -9.90 -10.29 -10.28
CA ALA A 61 -8.66 -10.49 -11.01
C ALA A 61 -7.52 -9.57 -10.54
N ASN A 62 -7.84 -8.31 -10.19
CA ASN A 62 -6.85 -7.38 -9.62
C ASN A 62 -6.48 -7.73 -8.18
N HIS A 63 -7.42 -8.24 -7.39
CA HIS A 63 -7.21 -8.60 -5.99
C HIS A 63 -6.07 -9.62 -5.83
N TYR A 64 -6.07 -10.69 -6.64
CA TYR A 64 -5.02 -11.71 -6.61
C TYR A 64 -3.62 -11.15 -6.90
N LYS A 65 -3.51 -10.17 -7.81
CA LYS A 65 -2.22 -9.54 -8.13
C LYS A 65 -1.70 -8.70 -6.97
N VAL A 66 -2.59 -8.01 -6.27
CA VAL A 66 -2.23 -7.21 -5.09
C VAL A 66 -1.71 -8.10 -3.98
N GLU A 67 -2.31 -9.26 -3.76
CA GLU A 67 -1.89 -10.20 -2.72
C GLU A 67 -0.45 -10.70 -2.93
N GLU A 68 -0.07 -11.07 -4.17
CA GLU A 68 1.31 -11.46 -4.49
C GLU A 68 2.29 -10.28 -4.30
N LEU A 69 1.91 -9.08 -4.74
CA LEU A 69 2.73 -7.88 -4.61
C LEU A 69 3.00 -7.51 -3.16
N VAL A 70 1.99 -7.61 -2.29
CA VAL A 70 2.14 -7.33 -0.85
C VAL A 70 3.12 -8.30 -0.22
N THR A 71 3.03 -9.60 -0.51
CA THR A 71 3.98 -10.59 -0.01
C THR A 71 5.39 -10.32 -0.51
N ARG A 72 5.56 -10.05 -1.81
CA ARG A 72 6.87 -9.72 -2.40
C ARG A 72 7.47 -8.47 -1.76
N LEU A 73 6.65 -7.44 -1.55
CA LEU A 73 7.08 -6.20 -0.90
C LEU A 73 7.51 -6.44 0.55
N ALA A 74 6.84 -7.33 1.28
CA ALA A 74 7.25 -7.71 2.64
C ALA A 74 8.63 -8.39 2.66
N VAL A 75 8.90 -9.31 1.70
CA VAL A 75 10.20 -9.96 1.56
C VAL A 75 11.30 -8.96 1.24
N VAL A 76 11.09 -8.12 0.21
CA VAL A 76 12.08 -7.11 -0.20
C VAL A 76 12.38 -6.10 0.91
N ASN A 77 11.37 -5.68 1.69
CA ASN A 77 11.59 -4.79 2.83
C ASN A 77 12.40 -5.46 3.94
N LYS A 78 12.20 -6.77 4.17
CA LYS A 78 12.98 -7.53 5.14
C LYS A 78 14.44 -7.59 4.73
N GLU A 79 14.73 -7.89 3.46
CA GLU A 79 16.09 -7.91 2.91
C GLU A 79 16.77 -6.55 3.03
N LEU A 80 16.08 -5.45 2.70
CA LEU A 80 16.60 -4.10 2.88
C LEU A 80 16.94 -3.78 4.34
N LYS A 81 16.11 -4.23 5.28
CA LYS A 81 16.35 -4.03 6.72
C LYS A 81 17.57 -4.83 7.19
N GLU A 82 17.70 -6.08 6.75
CA GLU A 82 18.85 -6.94 7.05
C GLU A 82 20.14 -6.32 6.50
N LEU A 83 20.15 -5.93 5.22
CA LEU A 83 21.31 -5.31 4.58
C LEU A 83 21.73 -4.00 5.26
N ARG A 84 20.77 -3.18 5.69
CA ARG A 84 21.05 -1.96 6.46
C ARG A 84 21.67 -2.28 7.82
N SER A 85 21.17 -3.30 8.50
CA SER A 85 21.72 -3.75 9.78
C SER A 85 23.15 -4.26 9.62
N GLU A 86 23.40 -5.04 8.57
CA GLU A 86 24.73 -5.55 8.25
C GLU A 86 25.70 -4.40 7.95
N ALA A 87 25.33 -3.45 7.09
CA ALA A 87 26.16 -2.29 6.77
C ALA A 87 26.53 -1.48 8.03
N ILE A 88 25.57 -1.25 8.94
CA ILE A 88 25.81 -0.56 10.22
C ILE A 88 26.77 -1.39 11.09
N THR A 89 26.56 -2.69 11.18
CA THR A 89 27.38 -3.58 12.01
C THR A 89 28.82 -3.62 11.50
N THR A 90 29.00 -3.82 10.19
CA THR A 90 30.33 -3.87 9.54
C THR A 90 31.06 -2.54 9.69
N SER A 91 30.37 -1.41 9.49
CA SER A 91 30.96 -0.07 9.72
C SER A 91 31.35 0.12 11.19
N SER A 92 30.50 -0.32 12.13
CA SER A 92 30.80 -0.27 13.56
C SER A 92 32.01 -1.13 13.94
N GLN A 93 32.13 -2.33 13.38
CA GLN A 93 33.30 -3.20 13.58
C GLN A 93 34.58 -2.53 13.07
N LEU A 94 34.55 -1.98 11.86
CA LEU A 94 35.70 -1.26 11.30
C LEU A 94 36.07 -0.05 12.17
N MET A 95 35.07 0.75 12.58
CA MET A 95 35.30 1.88 13.47
C MET A 95 35.91 1.45 14.80
N ASN A 96 35.45 0.33 15.37
CA ASN A 96 35.98 -0.18 16.63
C ASN A 96 37.44 -0.65 16.51
N ILE A 97 37.77 -1.33 15.42
CA ILE A 97 39.13 -1.78 15.13
C ILE A 97 40.06 -0.59 14.85
N SER A 98 39.56 0.44 14.17
CA SER A 98 40.31 1.66 13.84
C SER A 98 40.39 2.66 15.00
N LYS A 99 39.78 2.39 16.16
CA LYS A 99 39.92 3.28 17.33
C LYS A 99 41.38 3.32 17.76
N GLN A 100 41.88 4.54 17.99
CA GLN A 100 43.25 4.76 18.48
C GLN A 100 43.56 3.96 19.75
N SER A 101 42.61 3.83 20.67
CA SER A 101 42.77 3.02 21.88
C SER A 101 42.97 1.52 21.59
N GLU A 102 42.28 0.99 20.58
CA GLU A 102 42.44 -0.40 20.14
C GLU A 102 43.75 -0.61 19.38
N VAL A 103 44.08 0.31 18.47
CA VAL A 103 45.36 0.29 17.76
C VAL A 103 46.53 0.30 18.76
N LEU A 104 46.51 1.20 19.75
CA LEU A 104 47.52 1.25 20.81
C LEU A 104 47.53 0.00 21.70
N ARG A 105 46.37 -0.64 21.92
CA ARG A 105 46.28 -1.90 22.64
C ARG A 105 46.96 -3.02 21.87
N ARG A 106 46.68 -3.16 20.57
CA ARG A 106 47.31 -4.15 19.69
C ARG A 106 48.82 -3.94 19.56
N ILE A 107 49.28 -2.70 19.41
CA ILE A 107 50.71 -2.34 19.38
C ILE A 107 51.43 -2.80 20.66
N ARG A 108 50.82 -2.58 21.84
CA ARG A 108 51.36 -3.06 23.11
C ARG A 108 51.34 -4.59 23.25
N GLU A 109 50.28 -5.23 22.78
CA GLU A 109 50.16 -6.71 22.78
C GLU A 109 51.20 -7.36 21.86
N GLU A 110 51.55 -6.73 20.74
CA GLU A 110 52.61 -7.18 19.80
C GLU A 110 54.03 -6.80 20.25
N GLY A 111 54.19 -6.14 21.40
CA GLY A 111 55.50 -5.78 21.95
C GLY A 111 56.24 -4.67 21.20
N ILE A 112 55.51 -3.87 20.41
CA ILE A 112 56.05 -2.76 19.64
C ILE A 112 56.07 -1.51 20.54
N ASP A 113 57.24 -0.95 20.80
CA ASP A 113 57.44 0.24 21.64
C ASP A 113 57.10 1.53 20.86
N LEU A 114 55.82 1.71 20.55
CA LEU A 114 55.28 2.92 19.92
C LEU A 114 54.36 3.66 20.89
N GLU A 115 54.78 4.85 21.33
CA GLU A 115 53.96 5.76 22.13
C GLU A 115 53.34 6.87 21.24
N PRO A 116 52.07 7.26 21.47
CA PRO A 116 51.46 8.37 20.76
C PRO A 116 52.15 9.69 21.15
N LEU A 117 52.43 10.56 20.17
CA LEU A 117 53.01 11.88 20.43
C LEU A 117 52.10 12.68 21.37
N ARG A 118 52.65 13.09 22.52
CA ARG A 118 51.97 13.95 23.51
C ARG A 118 52.04 15.44 23.17
N GLU A 119 52.89 15.80 22.21
CA GLU A 119 53.20 17.17 21.82
C GLU A 119 52.94 17.33 20.31
N PRO A 120 52.35 18.45 19.86
CA PRO A 120 52.10 18.68 18.44
C PRO A 120 53.43 18.79 17.66
N PRO A 121 53.50 18.24 16.43
CA PRO A 121 54.72 18.24 15.64
C PRO A 121 55.12 19.67 15.24
N ARG A 122 56.40 20.01 15.43
CA ARG A 122 56.95 21.30 15.00
C ARG A 122 57.20 21.28 13.49
N ILE A 123 56.64 22.27 12.80
CA ILE A 123 56.90 22.51 11.39
C ILE A 123 58.24 23.24 11.30
N LEU A 124 59.20 22.67 10.56
CA LEU A 124 60.44 23.35 10.22
C LEU A 124 60.20 24.06 8.89
N ASP A 125 59.97 25.37 8.93
CA ASP A 125 60.09 26.20 7.73
C ASP A 125 61.58 26.39 7.45
N VAL A 126 61.98 26.08 6.22
CA VAL A 126 63.33 26.32 5.71
C VAL A 126 63.24 27.58 4.87
N ASP A 127 63.75 28.70 5.41
CA ASP A 127 63.94 29.98 4.70
C ASP A 127 64.93 29.83 3.53
#